data_AF-A0ABD1DAL8-F1
#
_entry.id   AF-A0ABD1DAL8-F1
#
_cell.length_a   1.000
_cell.length_b   1.000
_cell.length_c   1.000
_cell.angle_alpha   90.00
_cell.angle_beta   90.00
_cell.angle_gamma   90.00
#
_symmetry.space_group_name_H-M   'P 1'
#
loop_
_entity.id
_entity.type
_entity.pdbx_description
1 polymer ?
#
loop_
_entity_poly.entity_id
_entity_poly.type
_entity_poly.pdbx_seq_one_letter_code
_entity_poly.pdbx_strand_id
1 'polypeptide(L)'
;MNATTELRVIVPDLVPYIYFNGTSLFGPYGILLASFAVWANVTLKITYQQCRSSSNYAKCRLVGPDGYPSISDHHDLNMYPAVVKLNNRDLAISPIRNELCLLAPRGNEPCELYCTNSEDTIIMPFGDSAADGTPCNVGSNDMCIGGLCRRVGCDWVVDSNTTVDKCGVCGGREDSCTVIQGNVTRQVNASGDGYEELLQVPAGARNILVEEMIRSKNYIGIGKANGQEYYLNGNRHIQLPGEYEMAGSLALYERDDEQERVKIPGPISDDIVIAVIVKKKNNNTSIRYEYTLPSKPTPSPHPSPYYWKLADWSLCSATCGGGKQHRESVCHHRGEGIVANALCEQNAHNKRHDRLTRVCNEDPCPANWWVGPWQLCSVTCRKVAGGGADPAGPVRKRSILCVDQAMNAQPDDRCEGQPRPPDHEPCAGRLPLCKGLLDAHILVEDIPPEYDDENNVI
;
A
#
# COMPACT_ATOMS: atom_id res chain seq x y z
N MET A 1 17.87 -9.50 31.48
CA MET A 1 17.13 -8.27 31.86
C MET A 1 17.18 -7.33 30.67
N ASN A 2 16.22 -7.45 29.75
CA ASN A 2 16.04 -6.53 28.63
C ASN A 2 14.52 -6.37 28.49
N ALA A 3 13.97 -5.28 29.02
CA ALA A 3 12.62 -4.88 28.64
C ALA A 3 12.76 -4.12 27.32
N THR A 4 12.35 -4.74 26.22
CA THR A 4 12.24 -4.07 24.92
C THR A 4 11.05 -3.12 24.98
N THR A 5 11.26 -1.91 25.47
CA THR A 5 10.31 -0.81 25.30
C THR A 5 10.59 -0.17 23.94
N GLU A 6 9.65 -0.24 23.01
CA GLU A 6 9.77 0.46 21.73
C GLU A 6 9.65 1.98 21.96
N LEU A 7 10.76 2.70 21.83
CA LEU A 7 10.76 4.15 21.71
C LEU A 7 10.48 4.54 20.25
N ARG A 8 9.39 5.26 19.99
CA ARG A 8 9.18 6.00 18.74
C ARG A 8 9.70 7.41 18.95
N VAL A 9 10.66 7.84 18.12
CA VAL A 9 11.18 9.21 18.12
C VAL A 9 11.12 9.75 16.70
N ILE A 10 10.44 10.88 16.53
CA ILE A 10 10.46 11.67 15.31
C ILE A 10 11.48 12.78 15.54
N VAL A 11 12.61 12.76 14.81
CA VAL A 11 13.66 13.78 14.90
C VAL A 11 13.58 14.69 13.68
N PRO A 12 13.54 16.03 13.83
CA PRO A 12 13.62 16.94 12.70
C PRO A 12 15.07 17.12 12.20
N ASP A 13 15.26 17.09 10.89
CA ASP A 13 16.45 17.64 10.23
C ASP A 13 16.29 19.16 10.14
N LEU A 14 17.27 19.92 10.65
CA LEU A 14 17.78 21.20 10.11
C LEU A 14 18.69 21.92 11.15
N VAL A 15 20.00 21.62 11.13
CA VAL A 15 21.10 22.58 11.39
C VAL A 15 22.30 22.09 10.56
N PRO A 16 23.06 22.96 9.85
CA PRO A 16 24.06 22.53 8.87
C PRO A 16 25.19 21.70 9.50
N TYR A 17 25.50 20.56 8.88
CA TYR A 17 26.64 19.72 9.22
C TYR A 17 27.95 20.49 9.02
N ILE A 18 28.65 20.86 10.09
CA ILE A 18 30.10 21.13 10.03
C ILE A 18 30.79 19.78 10.22
N TYR A 19 31.32 19.23 9.14
CA TYR A 19 32.15 18.02 9.17
C TYR A 19 33.52 18.34 9.77
N PHE A 20 33.85 17.72 10.90
CA PHE A 20 35.23 17.52 11.33
C PHE A 20 35.41 16.06 11.76
N ASN A 21 36.27 15.34 11.02
CA ASN A 21 36.83 14.02 11.28
C ASN A 21 36.01 13.09 12.20
N GLY A 22 35.07 12.38 11.57
CA GLY A 22 34.79 10.98 11.90
C GLY A 22 34.34 10.69 13.33
N THR A 23 33.16 11.19 13.72
CA THR A 23 32.10 10.53 14.51
C THR A 23 31.17 11.60 15.08
N SER A 24 29.98 11.77 14.52
CA SER A 24 28.85 12.47 15.15
C SER A 24 27.60 12.29 14.27
N LEU A 25 26.59 11.59 14.79
CA LEU A 25 25.33 11.30 14.12
C LEU A 25 24.14 12.11 14.67
N PHE A 26 24.38 13.07 15.56
CA PHE A 26 23.29 13.77 16.24
C PHE A 26 23.63 15.24 16.52
N GLY A 27 22.70 16.14 16.20
CA GLY A 27 22.72 17.52 16.72
C GLY A 27 22.54 17.54 18.25
N PRO A 28 22.62 18.72 18.90
CA PRO A 28 22.60 18.85 20.37
C PRO A 28 21.39 18.18 21.04
N TYR A 29 20.23 18.15 20.36
CA TYR A 29 19.01 17.48 20.83
C TYR A 29 19.04 15.95 20.70
N GLY A 30 19.67 15.41 19.65
CA GLY A 30 19.80 13.96 19.46
C GLY A 30 20.84 13.34 20.41
N ILE A 31 21.86 14.12 20.81
CA ILE A 31 22.85 13.70 21.82
C ILE A 31 22.19 13.55 23.19
N LEU A 32 21.27 14.45 23.57
CA LEU A 32 20.52 14.37 24.83
C LEU A 32 19.60 13.14 24.89
N LEU A 33 18.88 12.85 23.81
CA LEU A 33 17.98 11.70 23.74
C LEU A 33 18.75 10.36 23.71
N ALA A 34 19.86 10.29 22.98
CA ALA A 34 20.73 9.12 22.98
C ALA A 34 21.39 8.89 24.35
N SER A 35 21.82 9.98 25.02
CA SER A 35 22.39 9.91 26.38
C SER A 35 21.37 9.41 27.40
N PHE A 36 20.11 9.85 27.29
CA PHE A 36 19.02 9.37 28.14
C PHE A 36 18.68 7.89 27.86
N ALA A 37 18.62 7.47 26.60
CA ALA A 37 18.35 6.08 26.25
C ALA A 37 19.46 5.11 26.72
N VAL A 38 20.72 5.54 26.66
CA VAL A 38 21.86 4.82 27.23
C VAL A 38 21.76 4.74 28.75
N TRP A 39 21.39 5.84 29.42
CA TRP A 39 21.22 5.86 30.88
C TRP A 39 20.02 5.02 31.36
N ALA A 40 18.91 5.03 30.61
CA ALA A 40 17.68 4.30 30.91
C ALA A 40 17.69 2.85 30.38
N ASN A 41 18.75 2.43 29.67
CA ASN A 41 18.91 1.09 29.10
C ASN A 41 17.76 0.70 28.14
N VAL A 42 17.36 1.63 27.26
CA VAL A 42 16.25 1.47 26.31
C VAL A 42 16.74 1.56 24.87
N THR A 43 16.14 0.80 23.94
CA THR A 43 16.50 0.80 22.52
C THR A 43 15.65 1.82 21.75
N LEU A 44 16.29 2.79 21.11
CA LEU A 44 15.66 3.81 20.26
C LEU A 44 15.39 3.26 18.85
N LYS A 45 14.15 3.32 18.36
CA LYS A 45 13.80 2.97 16.98
C LYS A 45 13.22 4.23 16.30
N ILE A 46 14.04 4.85 15.45
CA ILE A 46 13.65 6.06 14.71
C ILE A 46 12.92 5.62 13.44
N THR A 47 11.68 6.06 13.25
CA THR A 47 10.87 5.78 12.05
C THR A 47 10.64 7.06 11.27
N TYR A 48 10.86 7.02 9.96
CA TYR A 48 10.63 8.15 9.07
C TYR A 48 9.26 8.02 8.38
N GLN A 49 8.57 9.14 8.22
CA GLN A 49 7.28 9.19 7.52
C GLN A 49 7.49 9.79 6.13
N GLN A 50 7.23 9.02 5.08
CA GLN A 50 7.36 9.47 3.70
C GLN A 50 5.95 9.81 3.17
N CYS A 51 5.75 11.07 2.81
CA CYS A 51 4.49 11.57 2.28
C CYS A 51 4.62 11.84 0.78
N ARG A 52 3.68 11.33 -0.03
CA ARG A 52 3.58 11.67 -1.46
C ARG A 52 2.49 12.72 -1.63
N SER A 53 2.87 13.90 -2.09
CA SER A 53 1.91 14.99 -2.34
C SER A 53 1.03 14.67 -3.55
N SER A 54 -0.29 14.66 -3.34
CA SER A 54 -1.25 15.02 -4.38
C SER A 54 -2.22 16.01 -3.77
N SER A 55 -2.55 17.05 -4.52
CA SER A 55 -3.39 18.18 -4.12
C SER A 55 -4.62 17.74 -3.32
N ASN A 56 -4.60 18.14 -2.04
CA ASN A 56 -5.66 18.22 -1.04
C ASN A 56 -5.60 17.23 0.13
N TYR A 57 -4.93 16.07 0.06
CA TYR A 57 -4.58 15.25 1.24
C TYR A 57 -3.35 14.37 0.92
N ALA A 58 -2.34 14.36 1.81
CA ALA A 58 -1.16 13.51 1.63
C ALA A 58 -1.38 12.13 2.27
N LYS A 59 -1.22 11.06 1.48
CA LYS A 59 -1.15 9.69 2.01
C LYS A 59 0.29 9.43 2.45
N CYS A 60 0.52 9.31 3.75
CA CYS A 60 1.85 9.08 4.31
C CYS A 60 2.04 7.61 4.68
N ARG A 61 3.21 7.05 4.36
CA ARG A 61 3.60 5.68 4.74
C ARG A 61 4.80 5.75 5.69
N LEU A 62 4.79 4.95 6.74
CA LEU A 62 5.95 4.72 7.60
C LEU A 62 6.96 3.84 6.86
N VAL A 63 8.21 4.31 6.73
CA VAL A 63 9.31 3.56 6.12
C VAL A 63 10.25 3.08 7.22
N GLY A 64 10.55 1.77 7.22
CA GLY A 64 11.48 1.15 8.16
C GLY A 64 12.95 1.52 7.89
N PRO A 65 13.88 1.08 8.74
CA PRO A 65 15.29 1.51 8.77
C PRO A 65 16.12 1.19 7.51
N ASP A 66 15.63 0.32 6.61
CA ASP A 66 16.40 -0.16 5.45
C ASP A 66 16.12 0.61 4.14
N GLY A 67 15.35 1.70 4.20
CA GLY A 67 14.96 2.49 3.03
C GLY A 67 15.46 3.93 3.09
N TYR A 68 16.75 4.17 2.88
CA TYR A 68 17.29 5.52 2.69
C TYR A 68 16.80 6.10 1.35
N PRO A 69 16.10 7.26 1.33
CA PRO A 69 15.87 8.01 0.10
C PRO A 69 17.11 8.82 -0.28
N SER A 70 17.37 8.96 -1.58
CA SER A 70 18.43 9.82 -2.12
C SER A 70 18.15 11.31 -1.88
N ILE A 71 19.23 12.08 -1.71
CA ILE A 71 19.34 13.51 -1.37
C ILE A 71 18.57 14.52 -2.28
N SER A 72 17.82 14.09 -3.30
CA SER A 72 17.23 15.00 -4.31
C SER A 72 15.85 15.59 -3.99
N ASP A 73 15.15 15.13 -2.93
CA ASP A 73 13.73 15.46 -2.73
C ASP A 73 13.46 16.33 -1.49
N HIS A 74 14.38 17.25 -1.15
CA HIS A 74 14.29 18.13 0.04
C HIS A 74 13.60 19.47 -0.22
N HIS A 75 12.39 19.44 -0.79
CA HIS A 75 11.48 20.58 -0.72
C HIS A 75 10.18 20.15 -0.05
N ASP A 76 9.87 20.81 1.07
CA ASP A 76 8.66 20.68 1.90
C ASP A 76 8.66 19.62 3.02
N LEU A 77 9.53 19.82 4.02
CA LEU A 77 9.41 19.19 5.34
C LEU A 77 9.17 20.26 6.42
N ASN A 78 7.96 20.30 6.98
CA ASN A 78 7.67 21.08 8.19
C ASN A 78 8.24 20.37 9.42
N MET A 79 9.01 21.08 10.27
CA MET A 79 9.59 20.56 11.51
C MET A 79 8.55 20.51 12.64
N TYR A 80 8.51 19.40 13.39
CA TYR A 80 7.81 19.28 14.68
C TYR A 80 8.81 18.88 15.78
N PRO A 81 8.63 19.32 17.03
CA PRO A 81 9.50 18.95 18.15
C PRO A 81 9.41 17.45 18.47
N ALA A 82 10.53 16.84 18.86
CA ALA A 82 10.62 15.40 19.13
C ALA A 82 9.78 15.00 20.36
N VAL A 83 8.79 14.14 20.14
CA VAL A 83 7.97 13.51 21.18
C VAL A 83 8.46 12.09 21.43
N VAL A 84 8.62 11.72 22.70
CA VAL A 84 9.08 10.41 23.16
C VAL A 84 8.00 9.78 24.02
N LYS A 85 7.55 8.57 23.69
CA LYS A 85 6.57 7.85 24.52
C LYS A 85 7.29 7.00 25.58
N LEU A 86 7.02 7.26 26.87
CA LEU A 86 7.53 6.46 27.99
C LEU A 86 6.36 6.04 28.89
N ASN A 87 6.16 4.73 29.09
CA ASN A 87 5.07 4.19 29.90
C ASN A 87 3.68 4.76 29.51
N ASN A 88 3.44 4.90 28.20
CA ASN A 88 2.22 5.48 27.62
C ASN A 88 1.97 6.96 27.93
N ARG A 89 2.98 7.70 28.38
CA ARG A 89 2.97 9.16 28.46
C ARG A 89 3.85 9.76 27.38
N ASP A 90 3.37 10.81 26.74
CA ASP A 90 4.13 11.57 25.76
C ASP A 90 5.03 12.57 26.51
N LEU A 91 6.34 12.46 26.26
CA LEU A 91 7.37 13.32 26.82
C LEU A 91 7.94 14.19 25.71
N ALA A 92 8.24 15.44 26.04
CA ALA A 92 8.94 16.34 25.15
C ALA A 92 10.04 17.09 25.89
N ILE A 93 10.91 17.75 25.13
CA ILE A 93 11.89 18.68 25.68
C ILE A 93 11.25 20.07 25.69
N SER A 94 11.19 20.70 26.85
CA SER A 94 10.69 22.06 27.02
C SER A 94 11.46 23.03 26.12
N PRO A 95 10.78 23.84 25.29
CA PRO A 95 11.42 24.80 24.39
C PRO A 95 12.23 25.88 25.13
N ILE A 96 11.86 26.16 26.38
CA ILE A 96 12.39 27.28 27.16
C ILE A 96 13.51 26.83 28.10
N ARG A 97 13.33 25.68 28.76
CA ARG A 97 14.26 25.20 29.81
C ARG A 97 15.19 24.09 29.35
N ASN A 98 14.95 23.52 28.16
CA ASN A 98 15.67 22.35 27.66
C ASN A 98 15.60 21.15 28.65
N GLU A 99 14.51 21.07 29.41
CA GLU A 99 14.22 20.03 30.41
C GLU A 99 13.11 19.10 29.88
N LEU A 100 13.12 17.84 30.31
CA LEU A 100 12.08 16.88 29.98
C LEU A 100 10.76 17.27 30.66
N CYS A 101 9.67 17.33 29.90
CA CYS A 101 8.33 17.61 30.41
C CYS A 101 7.30 16.62 29.86
N LEU A 102 6.19 16.51 30.58
CA LEU A 102 5.03 15.73 30.15
C LEU A 102 4.19 16.58 29.20
N LEU A 103 3.82 16.00 28.06
CA LEU A 103 2.83 16.59 27.18
C LEU A 103 1.44 16.17 27.65
N ALA A 104 0.60 17.16 27.89
CA ALA A 104 -0.79 16.94 28.24
C ALA A 104 -1.69 17.97 27.55
N PRO A 105 -2.87 17.55 27.07
CA PRO A 105 -3.93 18.48 26.72
C PRO A 105 -4.44 19.20 27.98
N ARG A 106 -4.91 20.43 27.84
CA ARG A 106 -5.47 21.20 28.96
C ARG A 106 -6.96 21.50 28.74
N GLY A 107 -7.76 21.23 29.77
CA GLY A 107 -9.18 21.57 29.77
C GLY A 107 -9.97 20.88 28.66
N ASN A 108 -10.78 21.65 27.93
CA ASN A 108 -11.64 21.13 26.86
C ASN A 108 -11.00 21.21 25.46
N GLU A 109 -9.71 21.54 25.36
CA GLU A 109 -9.02 21.72 24.08
C GLU A 109 -7.94 20.65 23.91
N PRO A 110 -8.31 19.44 23.45
CA PRO A 110 -7.38 18.30 23.39
C PRO A 110 -6.28 18.42 22.33
N CYS A 111 -6.41 19.38 21.41
CA CYS A 111 -5.42 19.65 20.37
C CYS A 111 -4.44 20.77 20.74
N GLU A 112 -4.64 21.42 21.89
CA GLU A 112 -3.67 22.33 22.47
C GLU A 112 -2.76 21.56 23.43
N LEU A 113 -1.48 21.46 23.09
CA LEU A 113 -0.51 20.73 23.90
C LEU A 113 0.20 21.66 24.86
N TYR A 114 0.33 21.19 26.10
CA TYR A 114 1.06 21.88 27.13
C TYR A 114 2.16 20.99 27.68
N CYS A 115 3.31 21.61 27.91
CA CYS A 115 4.47 21.04 28.58
C CYS A 115 4.33 21.31 30.08
N THR A 116 4.13 20.26 30.86
CA THR A 116 3.96 20.31 32.32
C THR A 116 5.09 19.59 33.05
N ASN A 117 5.43 20.06 34.25
CA ASN A 117 6.33 19.33 35.15
C ASN A 117 5.55 18.22 35.89
N SER A 118 6.26 17.36 36.62
CA SER A 118 5.63 16.21 37.32
C SER A 118 4.61 16.57 38.39
N GLU A 119 4.54 17.84 38.80
CA GLU A 119 3.65 18.35 39.86
C GLU A 119 2.54 19.27 39.31
N ASP A 120 2.43 19.42 37.99
CA ASP A 120 1.48 20.35 37.33
C ASP A 120 1.56 21.82 37.78
N THR A 121 2.72 22.21 38.32
CA THR A 121 2.96 23.57 38.83
C THR A 121 3.49 24.52 37.77
N ILE A 122 4.09 24.01 36.70
CA ILE A 122 4.61 24.80 35.57
C ILE A 122 3.94 24.29 34.31
N ILE A 123 3.13 25.14 33.67
CA ILE A 123 2.40 24.79 32.45
C ILE A 123 2.78 25.80 31.39
N MET A 124 3.42 25.33 30.32
CA MET A 124 3.85 26.16 29.20
C MET A 124 3.26 25.61 27.89
N PRO A 125 2.79 26.47 26.97
CA PRO A 125 2.31 26.00 25.67
C PRO A 125 3.45 25.30 24.91
N PHE A 126 3.11 24.22 24.21
CA PHE A 126 4.05 23.41 23.46
C PHE A 126 3.67 23.38 21.98
N GLY A 127 4.42 24.11 21.15
CA GLY A 127 4.07 24.31 19.74
C GLY A 127 2.78 25.11 19.56
N ASP A 128 2.29 25.16 18.32
CA ASP A 128 1.03 25.85 17.99
C ASP A 128 -0.19 24.96 18.25
N SER A 129 -0.13 23.70 17.84
CA SER A 129 -1.15 22.68 18.10
C SER A 129 -0.62 21.26 17.89
N ALA A 130 -1.36 20.26 18.35
CA ALA A 130 -1.11 18.87 18.03
C ALA A 130 -1.12 18.64 16.51
N ALA A 131 -0.22 17.79 16.03
CA ALA A 131 -0.10 17.50 14.60
C ALA A 131 -1.39 16.88 14.04
N ASP A 132 -1.68 17.19 12.78
CA ASP A 132 -2.86 16.65 12.10
C ASP A 132 -2.86 15.11 12.10
N GLY A 133 -4.00 14.52 12.47
CA GLY A 133 -4.16 13.07 12.64
C GLY A 133 -3.84 12.55 14.04
N THR A 134 -3.40 13.40 14.97
CA THR A 134 -3.27 13.01 16.39
C THR A 134 -4.67 12.76 16.98
N PRO A 135 -4.94 11.59 17.59
CA PRO A 135 -6.21 11.34 18.28
C PRO A 135 -6.45 12.35 19.39
N CYS A 136 -7.61 13.01 19.39
CA CYS A 136 -7.92 14.03 20.40
C CYS A 136 -8.78 13.49 21.54
N ASN A 137 -9.64 12.51 21.28
CA ASN A 137 -10.43 11.85 22.31
C ASN A 137 -10.03 10.37 22.38
N VAL A 138 -9.68 9.92 23.59
CA VAL A 138 -9.25 8.54 23.82
C VAL A 138 -10.39 7.58 23.49
N GLY A 139 -10.12 6.59 22.65
CA GLY A 139 -11.10 5.57 22.25
C GLY A 139 -12.16 6.02 21.24
N SER A 140 -12.03 7.22 20.64
CA SER A 140 -12.80 7.61 19.46
C SER A 140 -11.88 7.74 18.23
N ASN A 141 -12.49 7.97 17.06
CA ASN A 141 -11.75 8.28 15.84
C ASN A 141 -11.46 9.78 15.70
N ASP A 142 -11.84 10.61 16.67
CA ASP A 142 -11.71 12.06 16.56
C ASP A 142 -10.23 12.45 16.51
N MET A 143 -9.89 13.36 15.60
CA MET A 143 -8.52 13.76 15.33
C MET A 143 -8.34 15.26 15.39
N CYS A 144 -7.16 15.69 15.81
CA CYS A 144 -6.70 17.05 15.60
C CYS A 144 -6.51 17.31 14.11
N ILE A 145 -7.18 18.35 13.60
CA ILE A 145 -7.06 18.83 12.21
C ILE A 145 -7.09 20.35 12.23
N GLY A 146 -5.97 20.99 11.87
CA GLY A 146 -5.83 22.45 11.93
C GLY A 146 -6.00 23.01 13.34
N GLY A 147 -5.49 22.29 14.35
CA GLY A 147 -5.56 22.67 15.77
C GLY A 147 -6.92 22.47 16.43
N LEU A 148 -7.92 21.94 15.72
CA LEU A 148 -9.25 21.65 16.25
C LEU A 148 -9.49 20.14 16.32
N CYS A 149 -10.13 19.67 17.38
CA CYS A 149 -10.59 18.28 17.48
C CYS A 149 -11.82 18.09 16.59
N ARG A 150 -11.65 17.38 15.48
CA ARG A 150 -12.68 17.10 14.48
C ARG A 150 -13.16 15.68 14.62
N ARG A 151 -14.47 15.49 14.39
CA ARG A 151 -15.06 14.15 14.31
C ARG A 151 -14.57 13.46 13.05
N VAL A 152 -14.22 12.19 13.15
CA VAL A 152 -13.95 11.34 11.99
C VAL A 152 -14.86 10.12 12.04
N GLY A 153 -15.62 9.87 10.99
CA GLY A 153 -16.49 8.70 10.89
C GLY A 153 -15.67 7.40 10.87
N CYS A 154 -16.36 6.26 10.98
CA CYS A 154 -15.70 4.96 10.84
C CYS A 154 -15.18 4.68 9.42
N ASP A 155 -15.62 5.48 8.46
CA ASP A 155 -15.22 5.49 7.05
C ASP A 155 -13.95 6.34 6.82
N TRP A 156 -13.36 6.88 7.90
CA TRP A 156 -12.20 7.77 7.91
C TRP A 156 -12.43 9.09 7.18
N VAL A 157 -13.69 9.51 7.05
CA VAL A 157 -14.07 10.80 6.48
C VAL A 157 -14.30 11.81 7.60
N VAL A 158 -13.65 12.97 7.49
CA VAL A 158 -13.78 14.08 8.44
C VAL A 158 -15.21 14.60 8.42
N ASP A 159 -15.78 14.84 9.61
CA ASP A 159 -17.16 15.28 9.85
C ASP A 159 -18.23 14.31 9.29
N SER A 160 -17.84 13.06 9.00
CA SER A 160 -18.78 12.00 8.65
C SER A 160 -19.57 11.54 9.88
N ASN A 161 -20.85 11.24 9.65
CA ASN A 161 -21.75 10.65 10.64
C ASN A 161 -21.87 9.13 10.50
N THR A 162 -21.07 8.50 9.63
CA THR A 162 -21.06 7.04 9.49
C THR A 162 -20.47 6.42 10.76
N THR A 163 -21.26 5.59 11.44
CA THR A 163 -20.85 4.90 12.66
C THR A 163 -20.64 3.41 12.41
N VAL A 164 -19.88 2.78 13.31
CA VAL A 164 -19.82 1.32 13.37
C VAL A 164 -21.18 0.77 13.81
N ASP A 165 -21.61 -0.33 13.19
CA ASP A 165 -22.77 -1.09 13.65
C ASP A 165 -22.40 -1.89 14.92
N LYS A 166 -23.39 -2.58 15.51
CA LYS A 166 -23.15 -3.43 16.69
C LYS A 166 -22.19 -4.61 16.42
N CYS A 167 -21.94 -4.94 15.16
CA CYS A 167 -20.97 -5.95 14.72
C CYS A 167 -19.56 -5.40 14.57
N GLY A 168 -19.35 -4.11 14.82
CA GLY A 168 -18.06 -3.45 14.68
C GLY A 168 -17.69 -3.22 13.21
N VAL A 169 -18.66 -3.21 12.31
CA VAL A 169 -18.50 -2.97 10.87
C VAL A 169 -18.99 -1.57 10.54
N CYS A 170 -18.15 -0.78 9.87
CA CYS A 170 -18.50 0.58 9.49
C CYS A 170 -19.65 0.61 8.48
N GLY A 171 -20.75 1.32 8.78
CA GLY A 171 -21.95 1.33 7.95
C GLY A 171 -22.56 -0.06 7.73
N GLY A 172 -22.26 -0.99 8.64
CA GLY A 172 -22.62 -2.40 8.51
C GLY A 172 -24.10 -2.68 8.74
N ARG A 173 -24.48 -3.93 8.48
CA ARG A 173 -25.81 -4.44 8.76
C ARG A 173 -25.79 -5.13 10.12
N GLU A 174 -26.70 -4.73 10.99
CA GLU A 174 -26.83 -5.23 12.36
C GLU A 174 -27.19 -6.73 12.47
N ASP A 175 -27.24 -7.50 11.40
CA ASP A 175 -27.51 -8.95 11.41
C ASP A 175 -26.30 -9.79 10.98
N SER A 176 -25.17 -9.13 10.67
CA SER A 176 -23.96 -9.77 10.15
C SER A 176 -23.11 -10.49 11.20
N CYS A 177 -23.48 -10.44 12.48
CA CYS A 177 -22.75 -11.04 13.58
C CYS A 177 -23.66 -11.61 14.68
N THR A 178 -23.07 -12.44 15.53
CA THR A 178 -23.68 -12.90 16.78
C THR A 178 -22.98 -12.25 17.97
N VAL A 179 -23.78 -11.76 18.93
CA VAL A 179 -23.28 -11.22 20.20
C VAL A 179 -23.08 -12.36 21.20
N ILE A 180 -21.90 -12.44 21.79
CA ILE A 180 -21.56 -13.36 22.86
C ILE A 180 -21.24 -12.52 24.08
N GLN A 181 -22.02 -12.72 25.14
CA GLN A 181 -21.88 -11.99 26.38
C GLN A 181 -22.14 -12.90 27.57
N GLY A 182 -21.60 -12.53 28.72
CA GLY A 182 -21.79 -13.29 29.94
C GLY A 182 -21.01 -12.71 31.10
N ASN A 183 -21.13 -13.39 32.24
CA ASN A 183 -20.39 -13.07 33.44
C ASN A 183 -19.60 -14.32 33.84
N VAL A 184 -18.32 -14.15 34.17
CA VAL A 184 -17.50 -15.22 34.74
C VAL A 184 -17.12 -14.84 36.15
N THR A 185 -17.49 -15.68 37.12
CA THR A 185 -17.03 -15.58 38.50
C THR A 185 -16.21 -16.81 38.85
N ARG A 186 -14.99 -16.62 39.35
CA ARG A 186 -14.15 -17.71 39.86
C ARG A 186 -13.63 -17.42 41.24
N GLN A 187 -13.63 -18.46 42.07
CA GLN A 187 -12.97 -18.44 43.37
C GLN A 187 -11.50 -18.84 43.16
N VAL A 188 -10.58 -17.89 43.32
CA VAL A 188 -9.16 -18.14 43.08
C VAL A 188 -8.50 -18.61 44.36
N ASN A 189 -8.28 -19.92 44.44
CA ASN A 189 -7.38 -20.49 45.43
C ASN A 189 -5.96 -20.12 44.98
N ALA A 190 -5.30 -19.21 45.70
CA ALA A 190 -3.96 -18.71 45.37
C ALA A 190 -2.89 -19.82 45.44
N SER A 191 -2.89 -20.73 44.47
CA SER A 191 -2.00 -21.88 44.31
C SER A 191 -1.53 -21.90 42.86
N GLY A 192 -0.60 -21.00 42.53
CA GLY A 192 -0.08 -20.78 41.18
C GLY A 192 0.84 -19.55 41.09
N ASP A 193 1.30 -19.25 39.89
CA ASP A 193 2.13 -18.10 39.49
C ASP A 193 1.45 -16.72 39.60
N GLY A 194 0.13 -16.71 39.86
CA GLY A 194 -0.67 -15.54 40.22
C GLY A 194 -1.71 -15.12 39.19
N TYR A 195 -1.81 -15.84 38.06
CA TYR A 195 -2.76 -15.63 36.98
C TYR A 195 -3.88 -16.67 37.03
N GLU A 196 -5.13 -16.25 36.99
CA GLU A 196 -6.28 -17.13 36.79
C GLU A 196 -6.94 -16.81 35.44
N GLU A 197 -6.95 -17.76 34.51
CA GLU A 197 -7.62 -17.62 33.22
C GLU A 197 -9.14 -17.77 33.36
N LEU A 198 -9.89 -16.82 32.78
CA LEU A 198 -11.34 -16.76 32.91
C LEU A 198 -12.07 -17.02 31.59
N LEU A 199 -11.55 -16.49 30.49
CA LEU A 199 -12.20 -16.53 29.19
C LEU A 199 -11.17 -16.52 28.06
N GLN A 200 -11.36 -17.40 27.07
CA GLN A 200 -10.67 -17.31 25.79
C GLN A 200 -11.61 -16.66 24.76
N VAL A 201 -11.11 -15.67 24.03
CA VAL A 201 -11.83 -14.98 22.95
C VAL A 201 -11.13 -15.33 21.62
N PRO A 202 -11.86 -15.91 20.65
CA PRO A 202 -11.23 -16.42 19.43
C PRO A 202 -10.93 -15.32 18.42
N ALA A 203 -9.96 -15.58 17.55
CA ALA A 203 -9.61 -14.73 16.41
C ALA A 203 -10.85 -14.34 15.57
N GLY A 204 -10.85 -13.10 15.08
CA GLY A 204 -11.96 -12.50 14.33
C GLY A 204 -13.06 -11.87 15.20
N ALA A 205 -12.98 -12.00 16.52
CA ALA A 205 -13.90 -11.30 17.44
C ALA A 205 -13.72 -9.78 17.38
N ARG A 206 -14.83 -9.05 17.47
CA ARG A 206 -14.91 -7.58 17.45
C ARG A 206 -15.64 -7.06 18.69
N ASN A 207 -15.57 -5.75 18.93
CA ASN A 207 -16.29 -5.07 20.01
C ASN A 207 -16.12 -5.77 21.37
N ILE A 208 -14.90 -6.23 21.67
CA ILE A 208 -14.62 -6.95 22.91
C ILE A 208 -14.64 -5.94 24.05
N LEU A 209 -15.54 -6.11 25.00
CA LEU A 209 -15.64 -5.36 26.24
C LEU A 209 -15.42 -6.33 27.39
N VAL A 210 -14.48 -6.01 28.27
CA VAL A 210 -14.22 -6.75 29.50
C VAL A 210 -14.27 -5.77 30.65
N GLU A 211 -15.09 -6.03 31.64
CA GLU A 211 -15.28 -5.15 32.79
C GLU A 211 -15.24 -5.93 34.08
N GLU A 212 -14.54 -5.39 35.06
CA GLU A 212 -14.61 -5.90 36.41
C GLU A 212 -15.99 -5.58 37.03
N MET A 213 -16.68 -6.59 37.54
CA MET A 213 -18.02 -6.43 38.13
C MET A 213 -17.96 -5.90 39.57
N ILE A 214 -16.87 -6.17 40.28
CA ILE A 214 -16.68 -5.82 41.69
C ILE A 214 -15.31 -5.18 41.81
N ARG A 215 -15.25 -3.91 42.24
CA ARG A 215 -14.00 -3.20 42.50
C ARG A 215 -13.07 -4.03 43.37
N SER A 216 -11.86 -4.25 42.90
CA SER A 216 -10.87 -5.01 43.65
C SER A 216 -9.45 -4.52 43.40
N LYS A 217 -8.52 -5.06 44.20
CA LYS A 217 -7.08 -4.82 44.03
C LYS A 217 -6.43 -5.81 43.05
N ASN A 218 -7.24 -6.57 42.33
CA ASN A 218 -6.77 -7.44 41.27
C ASN A 218 -6.48 -6.61 40.02
N TYR A 219 -5.95 -7.29 39.00
CA TYR A 219 -5.59 -6.69 37.71
C TYR A 219 -6.07 -7.58 36.58
N ILE A 220 -6.77 -7.02 35.58
CA ILE A 220 -7.11 -7.74 34.36
C ILE A 220 -5.83 -7.93 33.54
N GLY A 221 -5.52 -9.17 33.18
CA GLY A 221 -4.46 -9.53 32.24
C GLY A 221 -5.05 -10.01 30.92
N ILE A 222 -4.37 -9.68 29.81
CA ILE A 222 -4.73 -10.19 28.49
C ILE A 222 -3.47 -10.72 27.83
N GLY A 223 -3.51 -11.97 27.38
CA GLY A 223 -2.39 -12.60 26.69
C GLY A 223 -2.80 -13.44 25.51
N LYS A 224 -1.80 -13.99 24.82
CA LYS A 224 -2.00 -14.96 23.75
C LYS A 224 -2.49 -16.28 24.34
N ALA A 225 -3.38 -16.97 23.63
CA ALA A 225 -3.89 -18.27 24.08
C ALA A 225 -2.83 -19.38 24.18
N ASN A 226 -1.64 -19.18 23.61
CA ASN A 226 -0.52 -20.12 23.72
C ASN A 226 0.27 -20.02 25.05
N GLY A 227 -0.08 -19.08 25.94
CA GLY A 227 0.39 -19.03 27.32
C GLY A 227 1.82 -18.52 27.55
N GLN A 228 2.47 -17.90 26.54
CA GLN A 228 3.86 -17.43 26.68
C GLN A 228 4.04 -15.91 26.60
N GLU A 229 3.02 -15.17 26.16
CA GLU A 229 3.13 -13.75 25.87
C GLU A 229 1.85 -13.01 26.27
N TYR A 230 2.01 -11.84 26.86
CA TYR A 230 0.93 -11.01 27.37
C TYR A 230 0.96 -9.64 26.70
N TYR A 231 -0.22 -9.16 26.31
CA TYR A 231 -0.43 -7.80 25.81
C TYR A 231 -0.70 -6.81 26.94
N LEU A 232 -1.42 -7.26 27.98
CA LEU A 232 -1.78 -6.47 29.15
C LEU A 232 -1.45 -7.22 30.45
N ASN A 233 -0.80 -6.51 31.37
CA ASN A 233 -0.44 -6.91 32.71
C ASN A 233 0.33 -8.26 32.79
N GLY A 234 1.22 -8.50 31.82
CA GLY A 234 2.06 -9.69 31.74
C GLY A 234 3.25 -9.71 32.70
N ASN A 235 3.82 -10.89 32.96
CA ASN A 235 5.10 -11.05 33.67
C ASN A 235 5.15 -10.34 35.04
N ARG A 236 4.03 -10.23 35.74
CA ARG A 236 3.84 -9.49 37.01
C ARG A 236 4.13 -7.98 36.92
N HIS A 237 4.17 -7.44 35.71
CA HIS A 237 4.26 -6.02 35.47
C HIS A 237 2.85 -5.44 35.30
N ILE A 238 2.55 -4.36 36.02
CA ILE A 238 1.25 -3.68 35.94
C ILE A 238 1.39 -2.44 35.06
N GLN A 239 0.65 -2.42 33.96
CA GLN A 239 0.56 -1.31 33.02
C GLN A 239 -0.43 -0.25 33.52
N LEU A 240 -0.20 1.00 33.11
CA LEU A 240 -1.07 2.13 33.41
C LEU A 240 -2.27 2.18 32.45
N PRO A 241 -3.38 2.87 32.79
CA PRO A 241 -4.46 3.12 31.85
C PRO A 241 -3.97 3.79 30.56
N GLY A 242 -4.57 3.41 29.43
CA GLY A 242 -4.29 3.98 28.12
C GLY A 242 -4.41 2.96 26.99
N GLU A 243 -3.88 3.31 25.83
CA GLU A 243 -4.00 2.52 24.60
C GLU A 243 -2.85 1.52 24.43
N TYR A 244 -3.18 0.31 23.99
CA TYR A 244 -2.24 -0.80 23.77
C TYR A 244 -2.62 -1.60 22.53
N GLU A 245 -1.62 -2.05 21.78
CA GLU A 245 -1.86 -2.94 20.65
C GLU A 245 -2.05 -4.38 21.15
N MET A 246 -3.19 -4.98 20.82
CA MET A 246 -3.58 -6.33 21.25
C MET A 246 -4.07 -7.13 20.04
N ALA A 247 -3.32 -8.16 19.65
CA ALA A 247 -3.66 -9.02 18.50
C ALA A 247 -4.08 -8.21 17.24
N GLY A 248 -3.29 -7.21 16.86
CA GLY A 248 -3.52 -6.37 15.68
C GLY A 248 -4.62 -5.30 15.82
N SER A 249 -5.25 -5.17 16.99
CA SER A 249 -6.25 -4.14 17.27
C SER A 249 -5.76 -3.16 18.35
N LEU A 250 -6.08 -1.87 18.19
CA LEU A 250 -5.82 -0.86 19.22
C LEU A 250 -6.87 -0.98 20.32
N ALA A 251 -6.45 -1.41 21.49
CA ALA A 251 -7.29 -1.58 22.66
C ALA A 251 -7.12 -0.42 23.63
N LEU A 252 -8.17 -0.11 24.39
CA LEU A 252 -8.17 0.88 25.46
C LEU A 252 -8.35 0.18 26.81
N TYR A 253 -7.37 0.35 27.70
CA TYR A 253 -7.43 -0.08 29.10
C TYR A 253 -7.73 1.12 29.99
N GLU A 254 -8.84 1.06 30.71
CA GLU A 254 -9.30 2.09 31.63
C GLU A 254 -9.28 1.53 33.05
N ARG A 255 -8.91 2.39 34.00
CA ARG A 255 -9.05 2.09 35.42
C ARG A 255 -9.55 3.32 36.16
N ASP A 256 -10.77 3.23 36.66
CA ASP A 256 -11.43 4.29 37.42
C ASP A 256 -11.83 3.76 38.80
N ASP A 257 -11.40 4.44 39.86
CA ASP A 257 -11.65 4.04 41.27
C ASP A 257 -11.44 2.52 41.54
N GLU A 258 -10.27 2.02 41.15
CA GLU A 258 -9.86 0.59 41.17
C GLU A 258 -10.63 -0.34 40.20
N GLN A 259 -11.77 0.07 39.63
CA GLN A 259 -12.53 -0.71 38.64
C GLN A 259 -11.86 -0.72 37.27
N GLU A 260 -11.64 -1.91 36.73
CA GLU A 260 -10.98 -2.07 35.42
C GLU A 260 -11.97 -2.32 34.28
N ARG A 261 -11.67 -1.73 33.12
CA ARG A 261 -12.42 -1.90 31.88
C ARG A 261 -11.45 -1.95 30.70
N VAL A 262 -11.60 -2.95 29.83
CA VAL A 262 -10.84 -3.08 28.59
C VAL A 262 -11.80 -3.09 27.40
N LYS A 263 -11.51 -2.28 26.38
CA LYS A 263 -12.25 -2.22 25.12
C LYS A 263 -11.31 -2.55 23.96
N ILE A 264 -11.70 -3.49 23.10
CA ILE A 264 -10.98 -3.85 21.87
C ILE A 264 -11.99 -3.74 20.70
N PRO A 265 -12.05 -2.61 19.99
CA PRO A 265 -13.04 -2.38 18.94
C PRO A 265 -12.83 -3.27 17.70
N GLY A 266 -11.57 -3.42 17.29
CA GLY A 266 -11.20 -4.08 16.05
C GLY A 266 -11.26 -5.61 16.09
N PRO A 267 -11.21 -6.25 14.92
CA PRO A 267 -11.07 -7.70 14.85
C PRO A 267 -9.69 -8.11 15.38
N ILE A 268 -9.65 -9.00 16.36
CA ILE A 268 -8.40 -9.60 16.81
C ILE A 268 -7.88 -10.62 15.78
N SER A 269 -6.57 -10.61 15.51
CA SER A 269 -5.92 -11.52 14.55
C SER A 269 -5.72 -12.93 15.09
N ASP A 270 -5.56 -13.04 16.40
CA ASP A 270 -5.18 -14.26 17.11
C ASP A 270 -6.09 -14.46 18.33
N ASP A 271 -6.23 -15.70 18.77
CA ASP A 271 -6.93 -16.04 20.01
C ASP A 271 -6.26 -15.37 21.22
N ILE A 272 -7.06 -14.68 22.04
CA ILE A 272 -6.61 -14.06 23.27
C ILE A 272 -7.23 -14.73 24.50
N VAL A 273 -6.52 -14.69 25.61
CA VAL A 273 -6.98 -15.15 26.92
C VAL A 273 -7.07 -13.98 27.87
N ILE A 274 -8.22 -13.85 28.52
CA ILE A 274 -8.48 -12.91 29.60
C ILE A 274 -8.21 -13.64 30.91
N ALA A 275 -7.26 -13.11 31.67
CA ALA A 275 -6.88 -13.60 32.97
C ALA A 275 -7.05 -12.51 34.04
N VAL A 276 -7.06 -12.90 35.30
CA VAL A 276 -7.02 -11.96 36.43
C VAL A 276 -5.85 -12.28 37.33
N ILE A 277 -5.10 -11.23 37.69
CA ILE A 277 -3.94 -11.29 38.55
C ILE A 277 -4.38 -10.95 39.96
N VAL A 278 -4.25 -11.91 40.85
CA VAL A 278 -4.84 -11.82 42.19
C VAL A 278 -3.81 -11.34 43.21
N LYS A 279 -4.08 -10.22 43.91
CA LYS A 279 -3.14 -9.62 44.88
C LYS A 279 -3.38 -9.98 46.35
N LYS A 280 -4.54 -10.54 46.72
CA LYS A 280 -4.88 -10.94 48.10
C LYS A 280 -5.39 -12.40 48.16
N LYS A 281 -5.85 -12.86 49.34
CA LYS A 281 -6.39 -14.21 49.62
C LYS A 281 -7.93 -14.24 49.75
N ASN A 282 -8.63 -13.15 49.40
CA ASN A 282 -10.09 -13.07 49.30
C ASN A 282 -10.48 -12.87 47.84
N ASN A 283 -10.85 -13.94 47.14
CA ASN A 283 -10.55 -13.96 45.70
C ASN A 283 -11.69 -14.46 44.83
N ASN A 284 -12.92 -13.95 45.02
CA ASN A 284 -13.90 -14.08 43.95
C ASN A 284 -13.57 -13.01 42.91
N THR A 285 -12.98 -13.40 41.79
CA THR A 285 -12.83 -12.53 40.62
C THR A 285 -14.08 -12.66 39.77
N SER A 286 -14.65 -11.53 39.36
CA SER A 286 -15.87 -11.47 38.57
C SER A 286 -15.70 -10.48 37.44
N ILE A 287 -15.76 -10.97 36.21
CA ILE A 287 -15.76 -10.14 35.00
C ILE A 287 -17.08 -10.27 34.26
N ARG A 288 -17.56 -9.15 33.72
CA ARG A 288 -18.56 -9.12 32.66
C ARG A 288 -17.83 -8.99 31.34
N TYR A 289 -18.23 -9.78 30.37
CA TYR A 289 -17.66 -9.71 29.03
C TYR A 289 -18.76 -9.65 27.97
N GLU A 290 -18.43 -8.99 26.86
CA GLU A 290 -19.23 -8.94 25.65
C GLU A 290 -18.29 -8.88 24.45
N TYR A 291 -18.58 -9.62 23.38
CA TYR A 291 -17.89 -9.51 22.09
C TYR A 291 -18.78 -10.03 20.97
N THR A 292 -18.45 -9.70 19.73
CA THR A 292 -19.18 -10.18 18.55
C THR A 292 -18.33 -11.07 17.68
N LEU A 293 -18.95 -12.12 17.12
CA LEU A 293 -18.34 -12.96 16.09
C LEU A 293 -19.08 -12.79 14.77
N PRO A 294 -18.36 -12.72 13.64
CA PRO A 294 -19.01 -12.68 12.33
C PRO A 294 -19.88 -13.92 12.14
N SER A 295 -21.13 -13.72 11.75
CA SER A 295 -22.04 -14.81 11.45
C SER A 295 -21.43 -15.62 10.31
N LYS A 296 -21.39 -16.96 10.46
CA LYS A 296 -21.16 -17.83 9.30
C LYS A 296 -22.19 -17.41 8.24
N PRO A 297 -21.82 -17.30 6.94
CA PRO A 297 -22.77 -16.95 5.90
C PRO A 297 -23.89 -18.00 5.88
N THR A 298 -24.96 -17.75 6.63
CA THR A 298 -26.19 -18.52 6.55
C THR A 298 -26.81 -18.13 5.22
N PRO A 299 -27.04 -19.07 4.30
CA PRO A 299 -27.81 -18.77 3.10
C PRO A 299 -29.16 -18.22 3.57
N SER A 300 -29.40 -16.94 3.29
CA SER A 300 -30.66 -16.29 3.62
C SER A 300 -31.81 -17.09 2.99
N PRO A 301 -32.98 -17.24 3.66
CA PRO A 301 -34.14 -17.95 3.11
C PRO A 301 -34.67 -17.30 1.82
N HIS A 302 -34.23 -16.09 1.51
CA HIS A 302 -34.44 -15.42 0.24
C HIS A 302 -33.07 -15.17 -0.41
N PRO A 303 -32.69 -15.97 -1.43
CA PRO A 303 -31.50 -15.67 -2.22
C PRO A 303 -31.73 -14.30 -2.84
N SER A 304 -30.81 -13.38 -2.59
CA SER A 304 -30.83 -12.07 -3.23
C SER A 304 -31.11 -12.24 -4.72
N PRO A 305 -32.02 -11.42 -5.30
CA PRO A 305 -32.31 -11.52 -6.71
C PRO A 305 -31.09 -11.10 -7.55
N TYR A 306 -30.07 -10.48 -6.94
CA TYR A 306 -28.83 -10.08 -7.58
C TYR A 306 -27.75 -11.17 -7.52
N TYR A 307 -27.03 -11.34 -8.63
CA TYR A 307 -25.94 -12.31 -8.73
C TYR A 307 -24.93 -11.96 -9.80
N TRP A 308 -23.67 -12.33 -9.57
CA TRP A 308 -22.62 -12.24 -10.56
C TRP A 308 -22.70 -13.41 -11.52
N LYS A 309 -22.61 -13.11 -12.82
CA LYS A 309 -22.50 -14.12 -13.88
C LYS A 309 -21.35 -13.73 -14.80
N LEU A 310 -20.58 -14.70 -15.28
CA LEU A 310 -19.61 -14.42 -16.33
C LEU A 310 -20.34 -14.08 -17.63
N ALA A 311 -19.96 -12.96 -18.23
CA ALA A 311 -20.41 -12.57 -19.56
C ALA A 311 -19.92 -13.56 -20.62
N ASP A 312 -20.44 -13.39 -21.83
CA ASP A 312 -19.90 -14.06 -23.00
C ASP A 312 -18.46 -13.61 -23.27
N TRP A 313 -17.73 -14.43 -24.03
CA TRP A 313 -16.37 -14.10 -24.41
C TRP A 313 -16.33 -12.87 -25.33
N SER A 314 -15.34 -12.02 -25.10
CA SER A 314 -14.98 -10.96 -26.04
C SER A 314 -14.65 -11.56 -27.41
N LEU A 315 -14.68 -10.71 -28.43
CA LEU A 315 -14.04 -11.05 -29.70
C LEU A 315 -12.57 -11.40 -29.47
N CYS A 316 -12.05 -12.30 -30.30
CA CYS A 316 -10.63 -12.64 -30.26
C CYS A 316 -9.80 -11.43 -30.72
N SER A 317 -8.70 -11.15 -30.03
CA SER A 317 -7.81 -10.04 -30.37
C SER A 317 -7.14 -10.14 -31.75
N ALA A 318 -7.09 -11.35 -32.31
CA ALA A 318 -6.54 -11.64 -33.64
C ALA A 318 -7.48 -12.60 -34.37
N THR A 319 -7.54 -12.50 -35.69
CA THR A 319 -8.36 -13.39 -36.54
C THR A 319 -7.63 -14.67 -36.95
N CYS A 320 -6.30 -14.70 -36.79
CA CYS A 320 -5.40 -15.83 -37.06
C CYS A 320 -4.09 -15.64 -36.27
N GLY A 321 -3.24 -16.66 -36.25
CA GLY A 321 -1.88 -16.57 -35.73
C GLY A 321 -1.77 -16.49 -34.20
N GLY A 322 -2.86 -16.79 -33.49
CA GLY A 322 -2.97 -16.76 -32.04
C GLY A 322 -3.39 -15.38 -31.49
N GLY A 323 -4.54 -15.35 -30.84
CA GLY A 323 -5.07 -14.20 -30.11
C GLY A 323 -5.55 -14.56 -28.71
N LYS A 324 -6.07 -13.58 -27.98
CA LYS A 324 -6.67 -13.75 -26.67
C LYS A 324 -8.09 -13.18 -26.66
N GLN A 325 -8.98 -13.89 -26.00
CA GLN A 325 -10.31 -13.40 -25.64
C GLN A 325 -10.46 -13.44 -24.13
N HIS A 326 -11.23 -12.49 -23.60
CA HIS A 326 -11.48 -12.35 -22.17
C HIS A 326 -12.98 -12.33 -21.90
N ARG A 327 -13.38 -12.73 -20.69
CA ARG A 327 -14.74 -12.52 -20.20
C ARG A 327 -14.71 -12.08 -18.75
N GLU A 328 -15.61 -11.17 -18.42
CA GLU A 328 -15.68 -10.52 -17.12
C GLU A 328 -17.01 -10.81 -16.45
N SER A 329 -17.05 -10.65 -15.12
CA SER A 329 -18.30 -10.76 -14.37
C SER A 329 -19.19 -9.55 -14.60
N VAL A 330 -20.46 -9.82 -14.96
CA VAL A 330 -21.55 -8.85 -15.05
C VAL A 330 -22.59 -9.13 -13.98
N CYS A 331 -23.22 -8.06 -13.49
CA CYS A 331 -24.27 -8.17 -12.49
C CYS A 331 -25.61 -8.51 -13.15
N HIS A 332 -26.32 -9.48 -12.59
CA HIS A 332 -27.65 -9.89 -13.04
C HIS A 332 -28.69 -9.75 -11.94
N HIS A 333 -29.92 -9.38 -12.33
CA HIS A 333 -31.13 -9.45 -11.51
C HIS A 333 -32.03 -10.61 -11.99
N ARG A 334 -32.63 -11.35 -11.06
CA ARG A 334 -33.65 -12.38 -11.33
C ARG A 334 -34.95 -11.72 -11.81
N GLY A 335 -35.04 -11.46 -13.11
CA GLY A 335 -36.25 -10.95 -13.78
C GLY A 335 -35.96 -9.89 -14.85
N GLU A 336 -34.90 -9.10 -14.66
CA GLU A 336 -34.56 -7.97 -15.54
C GLU A 336 -33.31 -8.19 -16.38
N GLY A 337 -32.52 -9.23 -16.06
CA GLY A 337 -31.29 -9.53 -16.81
C GLY A 337 -30.09 -8.75 -16.27
N ILE A 338 -29.27 -8.18 -17.15
CA ILE A 338 -28.04 -7.47 -16.77
C ILE A 338 -28.39 -6.12 -16.16
N VAL A 339 -27.82 -5.81 -14.99
CA VAL A 339 -28.04 -4.57 -14.25
C VAL A 339 -26.69 -3.95 -13.82
N ALA A 340 -26.73 -2.77 -13.20
CA ALA A 340 -25.52 -2.06 -12.77
C ALA A 340 -24.71 -2.86 -11.73
N ASN A 341 -23.38 -2.88 -11.90
CA ASN A 341 -22.45 -3.64 -11.04
C ASN A 341 -22.59 -3.32 -9.54
N ALA A 342 -22.85 -2.06 -9.17
CA ALA A 342 -23.01 -1.62 -7.78
C ALA A 342 -24.08 -2.41 -7.01
N LEU A 343 -25.13 -2.88 -7.70
CA LEU A 343 -26.21 -3.67 -7.07
C LEU A 343 -25.71 -5.04 -6.58
N CYS A 344 -24.80 -5.66 -7.33
CA CYS A 344 -24.21 -6.94 -6.96
C CYS A 344 -23.04 -6.79 -5.98
N GLU A 345 -22.33 -5.66 -5.96
CA GLU A 345 -21.26 -5.40 -4.98
C GLU A 345 -21.80 -5.41 -3.54
N GLN A 346 -23.02 -4.90 -3.34
CA GLN A 346 -23.65 -4.78 -2.02
C GLN A 346 -24.60 -5.93 -1.68
N ASN A 347 -25.20 -6.55 -2.69
CA ASN A 347 -26.35 -7.44 -2.51
C ASN A 347 -26.22 -8.79 -3.22
N ALA A 348 -25.16 -9.11 -3.98
CA ALA A 348 -25.10 -10.41 -4.67
C ALA A 348 -25.03 -11.60 -3.70
N HIS A 349 -25.73 -12.68 -4.03
CA HIS A 349 -25.66 -13.91 -3.23
C HIS A 349 -24.41 -14.76 -3.50
N ASN A 350 -23.62 -14.43 -4.51
CA ASN A 350 -22.35 -15.07 -4.84
C ASN A 350 -21.22 -14.04 -4.94
N LYS A 351 -19.97 -14.51 -4.85
CA LYS A 351 -18.80 -13.67 -5.08
C LYS A 351 -18.64 -13.36 -6.57
N ARG A 352 -18.09 -12.18 -6.87
CA ARG A 352 -17.67 -11.81 -8.22
C ARG A 352 -16.62 -12.80 -8.72
N HIS A 353 -16.79 -13.33 -9.93
CA HIS A 353 -15.81 -14.23 -10.54
C HIS A 353 -14.63 -13.43 -11.11
N ASP A 354 -13.44 -14.02 -11.02
CA ASP A 354 -12.23 -13.46 -11.61
C ASP A 354 -12.35 -13.38 -13.14
N ARG A 355 -11.64 -12.42 -13.73
CA ARG A 355 -11.56 -12.29 -15.18
C ARG A 355 -10.87 -13.53 -15.76
N LEU A 356 -11.55 -14.19 -16.70
CA LEU A 356 -11.00 -15.34 -17.39
C LEU A 356 -10.44 -14.92 -18.75
N THR A 357 -9.30 -15.48 -19.11
CA THR A 357 -8.64 -15.29 -20.41
C THR A 357 -8.40 -16.65 -21.05
N ARG A 358 -8.62 -16.77 -22.35
CA ARG A 358 -8.23 -17.97 -23.13
C ARG A 358 -7.64 -17.60 -24.47
N VAL A 359 -6.86 -18.52 -25.03
CA VAL A 359 -6.30 -18.41 -26.39
C VAL A 359 -7.41 -18.68 -27.41
N CYS A 360 -7.29 -18.07 -28.59
CA CYS A 360 -8.18 -18.26 -29.73
C CYS A 360 -7.45 -18.08 -31.05
N ASN A 361 -8.05 -18.58 -32.13
CA ASN A 361 -7.58 -18.41 -33.51
C ASN A 361 -6.10 -18.78 -33.67
N GLU A 362 -5.73 -19.97 -33.19
CA GLU A 362 -4.36 -20.51 -33.22
C GLU A 362 -3.92 -20.95 -34.61
N ASP A 363 -4.85 -21.04 -35.57
CA ASP A 363 -4.54 -21.37 -36.95
C ASP A 363 -3.57 -20.33 -37.53
N PRO A 364 -2.50 -20.76 -38.22
CA PRO A 364 -1.53 -19.84 -38.82
C PRO A 364 -2.21 -18.82 -39.74
N CYS A 365 -1.71 -17.59 -39.73
CA CYS A 365 -2.20 -16.60 -40.67
C CYS A 365 -1.93 -17.00 -42.12
N PRO A 366 -2.84 -16.66 -43.06
CA PRO A 366 -2.60 -16.88 -44.48
C PRO A 366 -1.34 -16.13 -44.91
N ALA A 367 -0.62 -16.71 -45.88
CA ALA A 367 0.56 -16.10 -46.45
C ALA A 367 0.21 -14.77 -47.14
N ASN A 368 1.17 -13.84 -47.17
CA ASN A 368 1.00 -12.53 -47.76
C ASN A 368 2.22 -12.13 -48.60
N TRP A 369 1.99 -11.22 -49.55
CA TRP A 369 3.06 -10.70 -50.39
C TRP A 369 3.97 -9.78 -49.58
N TRP A 370 5.20 -10.23 -49.32
CA TRP A 370 6.27 -9.36 -48.89
C TRP A 370 6.81 -8.55 -50.07
N VAL A 371 7.01 -7.26 -49.85
CA VAL A 371 7.46 -6.32 -50.87
C VAL A 371 8.79 -5.73 -50.45
N GLY A 372 9.83 -6.10 -51.19
CA GLY A 372 11.17 -5.55 -51.00
C GLY A 372 11.33 -4.13 -51.54
N PRO A 373 12.45 -3.46 -51.22
CA PRO A 373 12.76 -2.14 -51.75
C PRO A 373 12.97 -2.20 -53.27
N TRP A 374 12.71 -1.07 -53.93
CA TRP A 374 13.07 -0.90 -55.35
C TRP A 374 14.58 -0.89 -55.53
N GLN A 375 15.05 -1.65 -56.51
CA GLN A 375 16.42 -1.57 -57.01
C GLN A 375 16.66 -0.23 -57.70
N LEU A 376 17.93 0.10 -57.88
CA LEU A 376 18.33 1.23 -58.71
C LEU A 376 17.90 1.01 -60.17
N CYS A 377 17.67 2.10 -60.89
CA CYS A 377 17.38 2.05 -62.32
C CYS A 377 18.54 1.40 -63.07
N SER A 378 18.21 0.58 -64.08
CA SER A 378 19.19 -0.07 -64.96
C SER A 378 20.09 0.92 -65.71
N VAL A 379 19.67 2.18 -65.79
CA VAL A 379 20.45 3.29 -66.36
C VAL A 379 20.39 4.51 -65.44
N THR A 380 21.47 5.28 -65.42
CA THR A 380 21.57 6.55 -64.70
C THR A 380 21.24 7.75 -65.60
N CYS A 381 21.03 7.55 -66.90
CA CYS A 381 20.74 8.61 -67.87
C CYS A 381 19.79 8.14 -68.99
N ARG A 382 19.06 9.07 -69.63
CA ARG A 382 18.12 8.85 -70.75
C ARG A 382 18.78 9.15 -72.10
N LYS A 383 18.66 8.27 -73.09
CA LYS A 383 19.07 8.55 -74.49
C LYS A 383 17.99 9.36 -75.22
N VAL A 384 18.37 10.27 -76.11
CA VAL A 384 17.43 11.02 -76.97
C VAL A 384 16.93 10.07 -78.08
N ALA A 385 15.61 10.00 -78.26
CA ALA A 385 14.97 9.11 -79.24
C ALA A 385 15.32 9.54 -80.69
N GLY A 386 16.41 9.00 -81.23
CA GLY A 386 16.82 9.11 -82.63
C GLY A 386 17.38 7.77 -83.09
N GLY A 387 16.48 6.86 -83.48
CA GLY A 387 16.81 5.53 -83.99
C GLY A 387 16.62 4.40 -82.97
N GLY A 388 15.41 3.81 -82.94
CA GLY A 388 15.11 2.55 -82.26
C GLY A 388 15.16 2.60 -80.72
N ALA A 389 14.39 3.48 -80.09
CA ALA A 389 14.20 3.46 -78.64
C ALA A 389 13.13 2.42 -78.26
N ASP A 390 13.45 1.54 -77.30
CA ASP A 390 12.48 0.67 -76.64
C ASP A 390 11.33 1.54 -76.06
N PRO A 391 10.09 1.38 -76.53
CA PRO A 391 8.97 2.26 -76.19
C PRO A 391 8.62 2.28 -74.70
N ALA A 392 9.13 1.34 -73.90
CA ALA A 392 8.82 1.21 -72.47
C ALA A 392 9.70 2.08 -71.53
N GLY A 393 10.85 2.60 -72.00
CA GLY A 393 11.78 3.36 -71.15
C GLY A 393 12.47 2.51 -70.06
N PRO A 394 13.41 3.07 -69.27
CA PRO A 394 14.08 2.32 -68.22
C PRO A 394 13.15 2.00 -67.06
N VAL A 395 13.15 0.74 -66.62
CA VAL A 395 12.39 0.24 -65.48
C VAL A 395 13.30 -0.07 -64.30
N ARG A 396 12.77 0.08 -63.08
CA ARG A 396 13.35 -0.47 -61.85
C ARG A 396 12.54 -1.66 -61.37
N LYS A 397 13.21 -2.62 -60.74
CA LYS A 397 12.62 -3.87 -60.26
C LYS A 397 12.66 -3.96 -58.74
N ARG A 398 11.77 -4.73 -58.13
CA ARG A 398 11.82 -5.07 -56.70
C ARG A 398 11.53 -6.55 -56.48
N SER A 399 11.97 -7.08 -55.35
CA SER A 399 11.66 -8.46 -54.97
C SER A 399 10.26 -8.53 -54.39
N ILE A 400 9.48 -9.51 -54.84
CA ILE A 400 8.16 -9.83 -54.29
C ILE A 400 8.18 -11.32 -53.97
N LEU A 401 7.95 -11.64 -52.71
CA LEU A 401 7.98 -13.01 -52.21
C LEU A 401 6.68 -13.28 -51.46
N CYS A 402 6.07 -14.44 -51.68
CA CYS A 402 5.02 -14.91 -50.79
C CYS A 402 5.69 -15.37 -49.48
N VAL A 403 5.28 -14.83 -48.34
CA VAL A 403 5.85 -15.20 -47.03
C VAL A 403 4.77 -15.65 -46.06
N ASP A 404 5.15 -16.55 -45.15
CA ASP A 404 4.31 -16.92 -44.01
C ASP A 404 4.50 -15.96 -42.81
N GLN A 405 3.79 -16.24 -41.71
CA GLN A 405 3.84 -15.46 -40.47
C GLN A 405 5.25 -15.37 -39.85
N ALA A 406 6.15 -16.32 -40.15
CA ALA A 406 7.52 -16.34 -39.67
C ALA A 406 8.52 -15.77 -40.70
N MET A 407 8.03 -15.07 -41.74
CA MET A 407 8.83 -14.46 -42.82
C MET A 407 9.59 -15.47 -43.68
N ASN A 408 9.16 -16.74 -43.70
CA ASN A 408 9.77 -17.73 -44.58
C ASN A 408 9.16 -17.65 -45.97
N ALA A 409 10.00 -17.80 -47.00
CA ALA A 409 9.55 -17.83 -48.38
C ALA A 409 8.67 -19.06 -48.64
N GLN A 410 7.48 -18.81 -49.17
CA GLN A 410 6.48 -19.80 -49.57
C GLN A 410 6.28 -19.72 -51.09
N PRO A 411 5.69 -20.76 -51.73
CA PRO A 411 5.35 -20.69 -53.15
C PRO A 411 4.25 -19.64 -53.40
N ASP A 412 4.27 -19.03 -54.59
CA ASP A 412 3.38 -17.92 -54.97
C ASP A 412 1.88 -18.26 -54.90
N ASP A 413 1.52 -19.54 -55.05
CA ASP A 413 0.13 -20.06 -55.00
C ASP A 413 -0.57 -19.77 -53.67
N ARG A 414 0.19 -19.74 -52.56
CA ARG A 414 -0.34 -19.45 -51.21
C ARG A 414 -0.76 -17.99 -51.03
N CYS A 415 -0.37 -17.11 -51.94
CA CYS A 415 -0.70 -15.68 -51.92
C CYS A 415 -1.70 -15.27 -53.02
N GLU A 416 -2.20 -16.19 -53.85
CA GLU A 416 -3.09 -15.91 -55.00
C GLU A 416 -4.43 -15.25 -54.61
N GLY A 417 -4.86 -15.37 -53.35
CA GLY A 417 -6.06 -14.69 -52.83
C GLY A 417 -5.91 -13.17 -52.65
N GLN A 418 -4.73 -12.62 -52.90
CA GLN A 418 -4.41 -11.19 -52.78
C GLN A 418 -3.81 -10.67 -54.10
N PRO A 419 -4.08 -9.41 -54.49
CA PRO A 419 -3.48 -8.85 -55.69
C PRO A 419 -1.96 -8.80 -55.56
N ARG A 420 -1.25 -9.50 -56.46
CA ARG A 420 0.21 -9.48 -56.50
C ARG A 420 0.69 -8.06 -56.78
N PRO A 421 1.53 -7.46 -55.91
CA PRO A 421 2.06 -6.13 -56.15
C PRO A 421 2.91 -6.10 -57.44
N PRO A 422 3.08 -4.94 -58.09
CA PRO A 422 3.92 -4.85 -59.29
C PRO A 422 5.39 -5.04 -58.94
N ASP A 423 6.09 -5.90 -59.66
CA ASP A 423 7.53 -6.17 -59.50
C ASP A 423 8.41 -5.25 -60.34
N HIS A 424 7.82 -4.47 -61.24
CA HIS A 424 8.47 -3.48 -62.09
C HIS A 424 7.69 -2.16 -62.13
N GLU A 425 8.41 -1.05 -62.23
CA GLU A 425 7.81 0.24 -62.55
C GLU A 425 8.76 1.12 -63.37
N PRO A 426 8.23 2.09 -64.13
CA PRO A 426 9.06 3.05 -64.85
C PRO A 426 9.91 3.86 -63.87
N CYS A 427 11.17 4.10 -64.23
CA CYS A 427 12.00 5.04 -63.51
C CYS A 427 11.37 6.44 -63.57
N ALA A 428 11.01 6.99 -62.40
CA ALA A 428 10.40 8.31 -62.31
C ALA A 428 11.27 9.36 -63.05
N GLY A 429 10.63 10.15 -63.92
CA GLY A 429 11.30 10.97 -64.92
C GLY A 429 12.10 12.15 -64.37
N ARG A 430 13.37 11.92 -63.99
CA ARG A 430 14.47 12.92 -63.95
C ARG A 430 15.85 12.30 -64.20
N LEU A 431 15.95 11.25 -65.02
CA LEU A 431 17.26 10.76 -65.45
C LEU A 431 17.88 11.79 -66.44
N PRO A 432 19.10 12.30 -66.20
CA PRO A 432 19.76 13.26 -67.10
C PRO A 432 19.97 12.67 -68.50
N LEU A 433 20.11 13.50 -69.53
CA LEU A 433 20.42 12.98 -70.87
C LEU A 433 21.83 12.37 -70.90
N CYS A 434 21.97 11.17 -71.47
CA CYS A 434 23.30 10.59 -71.69
C CYS A 434 24.06 11.49 -72.67
N LYS A 435 25.11 12.19 -72.19
CA LYS A 435 26.05 12.86 -73.09
C LYS A 435 26.86 11.78 -73.81
N GLY A 436 26.86 11.80 -75.14
CA GLY A 436 27.73 10.93 -75.93
C GLY A 436 29.17 11.13 -75.49
N LEU A 437 29.90 10.03 -75.35
CA LEU A 437 31.31 10.03 -74.94
C LEU A 437 32.15 10.60 -76.10
N LEU A 438 32.30 11.91 -76.16
CA LEU A 438 33.36 12.60 -76.87
C LEU A 438 33.88 13.69 -75.94
N ASP A 439 35.16 13.52 -75.58
CA ASP A 439 36.06 14.44 -74.90
C ASP A 439 35.78 14.80 -73.43
N ALA A 440 36.35 14.00 -72.53
CA ALA A 440 37.16 14.54 -71.45
C ALA A 440 38.14 13.46 -70.95
N HIS A 441 39.42 13.63 -71.29
CA HIS A 441 40.53 13.03 -70.56
C HIS A 441 40.37 13.37 -69.07
N ILE A 442 40.11 12.37 -68.24
CA ILE A 442 40.43 12.43 -66.82
C ILE A 442 41.53 11.40 -66.62
N LEU A 443 42.73 11.92 -66.39
CA LEU A 443 43.95 11.20 -66.07
C LEU A 443 43.72 10.39 -64.79
N VAL A 444 44.03 9.10 -64.89
CA VAL A 444 44.23 8.20 -63.75
C VAL A 444 45.71 8.30 -63.41
N GLU A 445 46.03 8.84 -62.23
CA GLU A 445 47.31 8.83 -61.48
C GLU A 445 47.10 9.91 -60.39
N ASP A 446 47.12 9.70 -59.07
CA ASP A 446 47.73 8.69 -58.21
C ASP A 446 46.85 8.48 -56.95
N ILE A 447 46.59 7.21 -56.60
CA ILE A 447 46.01 6.82 -55.31
C ILE A 447 47.19 6.40 -54.41
N PRO A 448 47.44 7.04 -53.26
CA PRO A 448 48.46 6.58 -52.32
C PRO A 448 47.99 5.30 -51.60
N PRO A 449 48.92 4.41 -51.20
CA PRO A 449 48.59 3.07 -50.76
C PRO A 449 47.99 3.04 -49.35
N GLU A 450 47.22 1.97 -49.12
CA GLU A 450 46.57 1.56 -47.89
C GLU A 450 47.44 1.74 -46.64
N TYR A 451 46.81 2.26 -45.57
CA TYR A 451 47.28 2.08 -44.21
C TYR A 451 46.33 1.06 -43.55
N ASP A 452 46.80 -0.18 -43.49
CA ASP A 452 46.30 -1.23 -42.62
C ASP A 452 46.49 -0.79 -41.15
N ASP A 453 45.43 -0.93 -40.36
CA ASP A 453 45.56 -1.03 -38.90
C ASP A 453 44.55 -2.07 -38.39
N GLU A 454 44.89 -3.35 -38.59
CA GLU A 454 44.56 -4.37 -37.62
C GLU A 454 45.47 -4.19 -36.39
N ASN A 455 44.96 -3.59 -35.32
CA ASN A 455 45.34 -3.91 -33.94
C ASN A 455 44.43 -3.20 -32.94
N ASN A 456 43.35 -3.88 -32.52
CA ASN A 456 43.06 -3.98 -31.09
C ASN A 456 42.10 -5.14 -30.79
N VAL A 457 42.68 -6.22 -30.25
CA VAL A 457 42.00 -7.17 -29.38
C VAL A 457 42.42 -6.82 -27.96
N ILE A 458 41.49 -6.35 -27.12
CA ILE A 458 41.13 -6.91 -25.80
C ILE A 458 39.64 -6.68 -25.58
#